data_AF-A0A7Z2VZC1-F1
#
_entry.id   AF-A0A7Z2VZC1-F1
#
_cell.length_a   1.000
_cell.length_b   1.000
_cell.length_c   1.000
_cell.angle_alpha   90.00
_cell.angle_beta   90.00
_cell.angle_gamma   90.00
#
_symmetry.space_group_name_H-M   'P 1'
#
loop_
_entity.id
_entity.type
_entity.pdbx_description
1 polymer ?
#
loop_
_entity_poly.entity_id
_entity_poly.type
_entity_poly.pdbx_seq_one_letter_code
_entity_poly.pdbx_strand_id
1 'polypeptide(L)'
;MLAVLGLVLFSGKSRNPGASSDLAALRAVVQLPSAFTAGRWEIFGTPEHTGGAPGPTDYVTLVAELRIAPGDWRRLEAADGGKPFVAPEAARMWLSTPYRTLLAKHKGGEFELQSAQDCRAWSSKVVKSGRQVSGFTCLNGDHALVYLTLMAPGAS
;
A
#
# COMPACT_ATOMS: atom_id res chain seq x y z
N MET A 1 34.25 45.15 -2.32
CA MET A 1 33.64 44.86 -1.00
C MET A 1 32.21 45.37 -1.03
N LEU A 2 31.23 44.51 -1.31
CA LEU A 2 29.81 44.62 -0.91
C LEU A 2 29.07 43.40 -1.46
N ALA A 3 28.54 42.60 -0.55
CA ALA A 3 27.72 41.42 -0.78
C ALA A 3 26.25 41.79 -0.53
N VAL A 4 25.33 41.31 -1.36
CA VAL A 4 23.90 41.12 -1.05
C VAL A 4 23.41 39.95 -1.92
N LEU A 5 23.42 38.72 -1.39
CA LEU A 5 22.28 38.01 -0.79
C LEU A 5 21.00 37.97 -1.64
N GLY A 6 20.70 36.77 -2.15
CA GLY A 6 19.42 36.13 -1.90
C GLY A 6 18.25 36.42 -2.84
N LEU A 7 17.92 35.44 -3.69
CA LEU A 7 16.65 34.73 -3.56
C LEU A 7 16.73 33.41 -4.35
N VAL A 8 16.94 32.30 -3.63
CA VAL A 8 16.60 30.98 -4.18
C VAL A 8 15.08 30.90 -4.14
N LEU A 9 14.44 31.06 -5.30
CA LEU A 9 13.03 30.72 -5.48
C LEU A 9 12.90 29.21 -5.27
N PHE A 10 12.60 28.81 -4.04
CA PHE A 10 12.02 27.51 -3.76
C PHE A 10 10.63 27.48 -4.41
N SER A 11 10.57 27.10 -5.68
CA SER A 11 9.31 26.65 -6.29
C SER A 11 8.81 25.45 -5.48
N GLY A 12 7.83 25.72 -4.63
CA GLY A 12 7.10 24.73 -3.88
C GLY A 12 6.49 23.72 -4.85
N LYS A 13 7.11 22.53 -4.95
CA LYS A 13 6.42 21.35 -5.43
C LYS A 13 5.35 21.01 -4.40
N SER A 14 4.10 21.29 -4.73
CA SER A 14 2.94 20.60 -4.16
C SER A 14 3.08 19.10 -4.43
N ARG A 15 3.84 18.39 -3.59
CA ARG A 15 3.97 16.93 -3.62
C ARG A 15 2.76 16.38 -2.86
N ASN A 16 1.65 16.22 -3.56
CA ASN A 16 0.86 15.03 -3.27
C ASN A 16 1.68 13.89 -3.90
N PRO A 17 2.41 13.04 -3.15
CA PRO A 17 3.25 12.05 -3.79
C PRO A 17 2.30 10.98 -4.31
N GLY A 18 1.87 11.12 -5.56
CA GLY A 18 1.26 10.02 -6.30
C GLY A 18 2.18 8.80 -6.26
N ALA A 19 1.63 7.62 -6.54
CA ALA A 19 2.35 6.36 -6.34
C ALA A 19 3.80 6.36 -6.81
N SER A 20 4.66 5.91 -5.91
CA SER A 20 6.09 5.72 -6.10
C SER A 20 6.36 4.41 -6.85
N SER A 21 7.39 4.39 -7.68
CA SER A 21 7.94 3.17 -8.28
C SER A 21 9.23 2.69 -7.61
N ASP A 22 9.67 3.36 -6.54
CA ASP A 22 10.90 3.00 -5.82
C ASP A 22 10.63 1.80 -4.89
N LEU A 23 10.99 0.61 -5.38
CA LEU A 23 10.82 -0.63 -4.63
C LEU A 23 11.79 -0.76 -3.44
N ALA A 24 12.95 -0.10 -3.50
CA ALA A 24 13.89 -0.08 -2.38
C ALA A 24 13.31 0.73 -1.22
N ALA A 25 12.68 1.87 -1.52
CA ALA A 25 11.93 2.65 -0.54
C ALA A 25 10.76 1.83 0.06
N LEU A 26 10.01 1.08 -0.76
CA LEU A 26 8.95 0.21 -0.23
C LEU A 26 9.52 -0.85 0.73
N ARG A 27 10.63 -1.48 0.36
CA ARG A 27 11.35 -2.47 1.19
C ARG A 27 11.93 -1.88 2.47
N ALA A 28 12.14 -0.57 2.54
CA ALA A 28 12.52 0.11 3.77
C ALA A 28 11.33 0.35 4.71
N VAL A 29 10.09 0.24 4.21
CA VAL A 29 8.86 0.39 5.00
C VAL A 29 8.34 -0.95 5.48
N VAL A 30 8.18 -1.94 4.58
CA VAL A 30 7.64 -3.27 4.90
C VAL A 30 8.57 -4.38 4.40
N GLN A 31 8.57 -5.51 5.10
CA GLN A 31 9.26 -6.71 4.65
C GLN A 31 8.55 -7.29 3.43
N LEU A 32 9.11 -6.97 2.26
CA LEU A 32 8.57 -7.38 0.97
C LEU A 32 9.42 -8.52 0.40
N PRO A 33 8.82 -9.67 0.03
CA PRO A 33 9.51 -10.77 -0.62
C PRO A 33 10.35 -10.33 -1.83
N SER A 34 11.50 -10.97 -2.03
CA SER A 34 12.37 -10.72 -3.19
C SER A 34 11.72 -11.09 -4.53
N ALA A 35 10.68 -11.95 -4.49
CA ALA A 35 9.85 -12.32 -5.63
C ALA A 35 9.16 -11.13 -6.31
N PHE A 36 8.92 -10.03 -5.59
CA PHE A 36 8.41 -8.79 -6.17
C PHE A 36 9.57 -8.00 -6.80
N THR A 37 9.45 -7.66 -8.08
CA THR A 37 10.59 -7.16 -8.87
C THR A 37 10.48 -5.70 -9.29
N ALA A 38 9.26 -5.23 -9.55
CA ALA A 38 8.96 -3.86 -9.95
C ALA A 38 7.51 -3.53 -9.61
N GLY A 39 7.11 -2.27 -9.68
CA GLY A 39 5.70 -1.90 -9.52
C GLY A 39 5.50 -0.46 -9.11
N ARG A 40 4.28 -0.16 -8.69
CA ARG A 40 3.89 1.14 -8.13
C ARG A 40 3.21 0.93 -6.79
N TRP A 41 3.44 1.85 -5.86
CA TRP A 41 2.90 1.75 -4.52
C TRP A 41 2.62 3.12 -3.91
N GLU A 42 1.71 3.12 -2.95
CA GLU A 42 1.31 4.32 -2.23
C GLU A 42 0.90 3.96 -0.81
N ILE A 43 1.26 4.82 0.14
CA ILE A 43 0.76 4.77 1.51
C ILE A 43 -0.12 5.98 1.73
N PHE A 44 -1.31 5.77 2.28
CA PHE A 44 -2.28 6.83 2.52
C PHE A 44 -3.04 6.63 3.82
N GLY A 45 -3.53 7.74 4.36
CA GLY A 45 -4.41 7.76 5.53
C GLY A 45 -5.88 7.70 5.13
N THR A 46 -6.74 7.13 5.97
CA THR A 46 -8.20 7.27 5.89
C THR A 46 -8.74 7.77 7.22
N PRO A 47 -9.50 8.87 7.26
CA PRO A 47 -9.87 9.72 6.12
C PRO A 47 -8.66 10.39 5.47
N GLU A 48 -8.79 10.79 4.20
CA GLU A 48 -7.67 11.33 3.42
C GLU A 48 -7.35 12.75 3.90
N HIS A 49 -6.30 12.88 4.72
CA HIS A 49 -5.84 14.17 5.23
C HIS A 49 -4.78 14.76 4.30
N THR A 50 -4.91 16.04 3.96
CA THR A 50 -3.90 16.78 3.15
C THR A 50 -2.75 17.34 4.01
N GLY A 51 -2.68 16.98 5.29
CA GLY A 51 -1.60 17.33 6.22
C GLY A 51 -1.93 16.93 7.67
N GLY A 52 -0.89 16.70 8.50
CA GLY A 52 -1.03 16.31 9.91
C GLY A 52 -0.63 14.85 10.19
N ALA A 53 -0.42 14.52 11.47
CA ALA A 53 -0.27 13.12 11.90
C ALA A 53 -1.66 12.45 11.94
N PRO A 54 -1.78 11.16 11.56
CA PRO A 54 -3.06 10.45 11.65
C PRO A 54 -3.63 10.50 13.06
N GLY A 55 -4.93 10.75 13.17
CA GLY A 55 -5.69 10.68 14.41
C GLY A 55 -5.87 9.24 14.90
N PRO A 56 -6.35 9.07 16.15
CA PRO A 56 -6.54 7.75 16.77
C PRO A 56 -7.58 6.87 16.07
N THR A 57 -8.40 7.46 15.20
CA THR A 57 -9.43 6.79 14.40
C THR A 57 -9.01 6.53 12.96
N ASP A 58 -7.76 6.82 12.62
CA ASP A 58 -7.32 6.79 11.23
C ASP A 58 -6.74 5.42 10.88
N TYR A 59 -7.01 4.99 9.64
CA TYR A 59 -6.29 3.88 9.04
C TYR A 59 -5.09 4.42 8.27
N VAL A 60 -3.99 3.67 8.28
CA VAL A 60 -2.89 3.87 7.33
C VAL A 60 -2.79 2.62 6.49
N THR A 61 -2.95 2.78 5.18
CA THR A 61 -3.01 1.67 4.22
C THR A 61 -1.89 1.80 3.22
N LEU A 62 -1.22 0.69 2.94
CA LEU A 62 -0.35 0.52 1.79
C LEU A 62 -1.14 -0.20 0.69
N VAL A 63 -1.15 0.38 -0.51
CA VAL A 63 -1.60 -0.29 -1.72
C VAL A 63 -0.47 -0.30 -2.74
N ALA A 64 -0.23 -1.45 -3.35
CA ALA A 64 0.80 -1.63 -4.35
C ALA A 64 0.32 -2.56 -5.47
N GLU A 65 0.72 -2.27 -6.69
CA GLU A 65 0.63 -3.20 -7.81
C GLU A 65 2.04 -3.53 -8.25
N LEU A 66 2.44 -4.78 -8.00
CA LEU A 66 3.80 -5.26 -8.14
C LEU A 66 3.87 -6.39 -9.15
N ARG A 67 4.95 -6.43 -9.92
CA ARG A 67 5.29 -7.59 -10.76
C ARG A 67 5.86 -8.70 -9.90
N ILE A 68 5.40 -9.92 -10.15
CA ILE A 68 5.86 -11.13 -9.49
C ILE A 68 6.22 -12.19 -10.55
N ALA A 69 7.33 -12.90 -10.35
CA ALA A 69 7.75 -13.91 -11.30
C ALA A 69 6.74 -15.09 -11.35
N PRO A 70 6.49 -15.67 -12.54
CA PRO A 70 5.64 -16.85 -12.67
C PRO A 70 6.13 -18.00 -11.77
N GLY A 71 5.25 -18.51 -10.90
CA GLY A 71 5.57 -19.57 -9.94
C GLY A 71 5.89 -19.08 -8.52
N ASP A 72 6.33 -17.84 -8.35
CA ASP A 72 6.66 -17.28 -7.02
C ASP A 72 5.42 -16.97 -6.20
N TRP A 73 4.30 -16.69 -6.88
CA TRP A 73 2.99 -16.56 -6.25
C TRP A 73 2.64 -17.71 -5.32
N ARG A 74 2.97 -18.95 -5.73
CA ARG A 74 2.70 -20.15 -4.92
C ARG A 74 3.61 -20.25 -3.69
N ARG A 75 4.76 -19.57 -3.71
CA ARG A 75 5.75 -19.56 -2.62
C ARG A 75 5.48 -18.48 -1.59
N LEU A 76 4.55 -17.56 -1.84
CA LEU A 76 4.12 -16.59 -0.85
C LEU A 76 3.32 -17.31 0.23
N GLU A 77 3.84 -17.25 1.47
CA GLU A 77 3.15 -17.75 2.65
C GLU A 77 1.80 -17.04 2.81
N ALA A 78 0.73 -17.83 2.82
CA ALA A 78 -0.58 -17.33 3.16
C ALA A 78 -0.64 -17.09 4.67
N ALA A 79 -1.19 -15.95 5.08
CA ALA A 79 -1.53 -15.72 6.48
C ALA A 79 -2.87 -16.40 6.80
N ASP A 80 -3.19 -16.51 8.09
CA ASP A 80 -4.51 -16.97 8.52
C ASP A 80 -5.61 -16.08 7.93
N GLY A 81 -6.67 -16.73 7.46
CA GLY A 81 -7.78 -16.09 6.77
C GLY A 81 -8.53 -15.11 7.67
N GLY A 82 -8.96 -13.99 7.07
CA GLY A 82 -9.79 -12.99 7.72
C GLY A 82 -10.56 -12.17 6.69
N LYS A 83 -11.34 -11.21 7.18
CA LYS A 83 -12.13 -10.28 6.36
C LYS A 83 -11.49 -8.89 6.40
N PRO A 84 -10.42 -8.63 5.63
CA PRO A 84 -9.74 -7.33 5.67
C PRO A 84 -10.70 -6.20 5.31
N PHE A 85 -10.65 -5.12 6.08
CA PHE A 85 -11.33 -3.88 5.76
C PHE A 85 -10.62 -3.18 4.59
N VAL A 86 -11.39 -2.82 3.55
CA VAL A 86 -10.91 -2.11 2.37
C VAL A 86 -11.19 -0.62 2.53
N ALA A 87 -10.12 0.16 2.65
CA ALA A 87 -10.20 1.60 2.86
C ALA A 87 -10.94 2.30 1.70
N PRO A 88 -11.80 3.30 1.99
CA PRO A 88 -12.55 4.06 1.01
C PRO A 88 -11.75 4.54 -0.22
N GLU A 89 -10.50 4.92 0.01
CA GLU A 89 -9.66 5.54 -1.03
C GLU A 89 -8.62 4.57 -1.63
N ALA A 90 -8.77 3.27 -1.36
CA ALA A 90 -7.84 2.23 -1.83
C ALA A 90 -7.85 2.03 -3.35
N ALA A 91 -8.97 2.32 -4.02
CA ALA A 91 -9.14 2.16 -5.47
C ALA A 91 -8.43 3.28 -6.27
N ARG A 92 -7.11 3.41 -6.08
CA ARG A 92 -6.29 4.45 -6.69
C ARG A 92 -6.38 4.42 -8.22
N MET A 93 -6.41 5.59 -8.85
CA MET A 93 -6.55 5.71 -10.31
C MET A 93 -5.40 5.07 -11.10
N TRP A 94 -4.20 5.01 -10.51
CA TRP A 94 -3.02 4.45 -11.15
C TRP A 94 -2.96 2.91 -11.14
N LEU A 95 -3.81 2.25 -10.34
CA LEU A 95 -3.95 0.80 -10.37
C LEU A 95 -4.54 0.35 -11.70
N SER A 96 -4.21 -0.85 -12.14
CA SER A 96 -4.87 -1.49 -13.27
C SER A 96 -6.36 -1.67 -12.98
N THR A 97 -7.15 -1.67 -14.05
CA THR A 97 -8.62 -1.77 -13.97
C THR A 97 -9.11 -2.93 -13.10
N PRO A 98 -8.56 -4.16 -13.20
CA PRO A 98 -9.01 -5.28 -12.37
C PRO A 98 -8.91 -5.00 -10.86
N TYR A 99 -7.78 -4.45 -10.40
CA TYR A 99 -7.57 -4.15 -8.99
C TYR A 99 -8.35 -2.92 -8.53
N ARG A 100 -8.44 -1.89 -9.37
CA ARG A 100 -9.25 -0.72 -9.08
C ARG A 100 -10.72 -1.11 -8.90
N THR A 101 -11.26 -1.95 -9.79
CA THR A 101 -12.63 -2.46 -9.70
C THR A 101 -12.83 -3.33 -8.47
N LEU A 102 -11.87 -4.21 -8.16
CA LEU A 102 -11.91 -5.04 -6.95
C LEU A 102 -12.01 -4.18 -5.69
N LEU A 103 -11.11 -3.20 -5.52
CA LEU A 103 -11.08 -2.35 -4.34
C LEU A 103 -12.31 -1.42 -4.27
N ALA A 104 -12.77 -0.89 -5.41
CA ALA A 104 -13.97 -0.05 -5.46
C ALA A 104 -15.25 -0.81 -5.07
N LYS A 105 -15.36 -2.09 -5.45
CA LYS A 105 -16.49 -2.95 -5.09
C LYS A 105 -16.61 -3.15 -3.57
N HIS A 106 -15.49 -3.19 -2.87
CA HIS A 106 -15.43 -3.42 -1.42
C HIS A 106 -15.17 -2.14 -0.61
N LYS A 107 -15.30 -0.96 -1.22
CA LYS A 107 -15.02 0.35 -0.62
C LYS A 107 -15.71 0.52 0.74
N GLY A 108 -14.93 0.75 1.80
CA GLY A 108 -15.45 1.01 3.14
C GLY A 108 -16.11 -0.19 3.82
N GLY A 109 -15.81 -1.41 3.36
CA GLY A 109 -16.36 -2.65 3.90
C GLY A 109 -15.33 -3.75 4.02
N GLU A 110 -15.81 -4.91 4.46
CA GLU A 110 -15.02 -6.14 4.59
C GLU A 110 -14.92 -6.88 3.24
N PHE A 111 -13.75 -7.45 2.96
CA PHE A 111 -13.52 -8.28 1.78
C PHE A 111 -13.38 -9.76 2.15
N GLU A 112 -14.31 -10.59 1.65
CA GLU A 112 -14.30 -12.04 1.87
C GLU A 112 -13.32 -12.73 0.89
N LEU A 113 -12.07 -12.91 1.33
CA LEU A 113 -10.99 -13.45 0.49
C LEU A 113 -11.28 -14.84 -0.08
N GLN A 114 -12.02 -15.68 0.65
CA GLN A 114 -12.36 -17.05 0.23
C GLN A 114 -13.22 -17.10 -1.03
N SER A 115 -13.96 -16.01 -1.31
CA SER A 115 -14.83 -15.89 -2.47
C SER A 115 -14.12 -15.38 -3.72
N ALA A 116 -12.89 -14.90 -3.59
CA ALA A 116 -12.12 -14.31 -4.69
C ALA A 116 -11.05 -15.28 -5.18
N GLN A 117 -11.12 -15.64 -6.46
CA GLN A 117 -10.07 -16.41 -7.10
C GLN A 117 -8.77 -15.63 -7.09
N ASP A 118 -7.66 -16.34 -6.86
CA ASP A 118 -6.31 -15.78 -6.84
C ASP A 118 -6.06 -14.66 -5.81
N CYS A 119 -6.89 -14.55 -4.77
CA CYS A 119 -6.63 -13.72 -3.60
C CYS A 119 -6.27 -14.59 -2.39
N ARG A 120 -5.38 -14.09 -1.54
CA ARG A 120 -5.02 -14.74 -0.27
C ARG A 120 -4.74 -13.72 0.81
N ALA A 121 -4.99 -14.12 2.05
CA ALA A 121 -4.56 -13.36 3.21
C ALA A 121 -3.04 -13.29 3.22
N TRP A 122 -2.50 -12.13 3.60
CA TRP A 122 -1.07 -11.91 3.64
C TRP A 122 -0.70 -11.11 4.88
N SER A 123 0.45 -11.44 5.46
CA SER A 123 1.02 -10.70 6.57
C SER A 123 2.48 -10.37 6.27
N SER A 124 2.91 -9.23 6.79
CA SER A 124 4.27 -8.72 6.66
C SER A 124 4.67 -8.04 7.97
N LYS A 125 5.85 -7.44 8.02
CA LYS A 125 6.33 -6.64 9.15
C LYS A 125 6.75 -5.26 8.67
N VAL A 126 6.44 -4.25 9.46
CA VAL A 126 7.01 -2.91 9.27
C VAL A 126 8.48 -2.98 9.66
N VAL A 127 9.39 -2.58 8.78
CA VAL A 127 10.84 -2.77 8.97
C VAL A 127 11.36 -2.00 10.18
N LYS A 128 10.93 -0.75 10.35
CA LYS A 128 11.42 0.10 11.44
C LYS A 128 11.01 -0.38 12.83
N SER A 129 9.80 -0.92 12.98
CA SER A 129 9.26 -1.31 14.30
C SER A 129 9.21 -2.82 14.54
N GLY A 130 9.38 -3.63 13.49
CA GLY A 130 9.17 -5.08 13.53
C GLY A 130 7.71 -5.52 13.68
N ARG A 131 6.77 -4.58 13.85
CA ARG A 131 5.35 -4.86 14.08
C ARG A 131 4.74 -5.59 12.88
N GLN A 132 4.01 -6.67 13.16
CA GLN A 132 3.28 -7.40 12.14
C GLN A 132 2.10 -6.55 11.62
N VAL A 133 1.90 -6.60 10.31
CA VAL A 133 0.80 -5.95 9.60
C VAL A 133 0.13 -6.99 8.73
N SER A 134 -1.17 -6.83 8.52
CA SER A 134 -2.00 -7.78 7.80
C SER A 134 -2.74 -7.11 6.66
N GLY A 135 -3.19 -7.93 5.73
CA GLY A 135 -4.02 -7.53 4.61
C GLY A 135 -4.15 -8.70 3.66
N PHE A 136 -4.02 -8.42 2.37
CA PHE A 136 -4.19 -9.44 1.35
C PHE A 136 -3.37 -9.13 0.11
N THR A 137 -3.21 -10.15 -0.71
CA THR A 137 -2.64 -10.02 -2.04
C THR A 137 -3.50 -10.77 -3.05
N CYS A 138 -3.62 -10.24 -4.26
CA CYS A 138 -4.37 -10.85 -5.35
C CYS A 138 -3.54 -10.89 -6.64
N LEU A 139 -3.47 -12.02 -7.31
CA LEU A 139 -2.75 -12.18 -8.57
C LEU A 139 -3.66 -11.89 -9.77
N ASN A 140 -3.10 -11.26 -10.80
CA ASN A 140 -3.68 -11.19 -12.14
C ASN A 140 -2.55 -11.21 -13.18
N GLY A 141 -2.35 -12.35 -13.85
CA GLY A 141 -1.21 -12.55 -14.73
C GLY A 141 0.12 -12.52 -13.95
N ASP A 142 1.07 -11.70 -14.38
CA ASP A 142 2.35 -11.45 -13.70
C ASP A 142 2.30 -10.25 -12.74
N HIS A 143 1.11 -9.69 -12.50
CA HIS A 143 0.89 -8.62 -11.54
C HIS A 143 0.24 -9.16 -10.27
N ALA A 144 0.60 -8.56 -9.15
CA ALA A 144 0.00 -8.80 -7.85
C ALA A 144 -0.40 -7.48 -7.22
N LEU A 145 -1.65 -7.38 -6.81
CA LEU A 145 -2.10 -6.40 -5.85
C LEU A 145 -1.55 -6.78 -4.49
N VAL A 146 -0.97 -5.83 -3.78
CA VAL A 146 -0.59 -5.91 -2.39
C VAL A 146 -1.38 -4.84 -1.65
N TYR A 147 -2.16 -5.26 -0.67
CA TYR A 147 -2.93 -4.39 0.21
C TYR A 147 -2.56 -4.73 1.66
N LEU A 148 -2.01 -3.76 2.40
CA LEU A 148 -1.66 -3.94 3.81
C LEU A 148 -2.23 -2.80 4.66
N THR A 149 -2.85 -3.15 5.78
CA THR A 149 -3.23 -2.20 6.81
C THR A 149 -2.03 -1.99 7.73
N LEU A 150 -1.35 -0.86 7.56
CA LEU A 150 -0.19 -0.50 8.37
C LEU A 150 -0.60 0.00 9.75
N MET A 151 -1.72 0.68 9.88
CA MET A 151 -2.28 1.15 11.15
C MET A 151 -3.81 1.06 11.07
N ALA A 152 -4.43 0.64 12.18
CA ALA A 152 -5.88 0.60 12.34
C ALA A 152 -6.27 1.29 13.66
N PRO A 153 -7.50 1.82 13.77
CA PRO A 153 -8.00 2.41 15.00
C PRO A 153 -7.92 1.43 16.16
N GLY A 154 -7.42 1.89 17.32
CA GLY A 154 -7.33 1.07 18.53
C GLY A 154 -6.20 0.03 18.56
N ALA A 155 -5.33 -0.02 17.53
CA ALA A 155 -4.11 -0.82 17.55
C ALA A 155 -2.95 -0.02 18.15
N SER A 156 -2.96 0.13 19.48
CA SER A 156 -1.85 0.68 20.28
C SER A 156 -1.06 -0.41 20.98
#